data_AF-A0A212KIR0-F1
#
_entry.id   AF-A0A212KIR0-F1
#
_cell.length_a   1.000
_cell.length_b   1.000
_cell.length_c   1.000
_cell.angle_alpha   90.00
_cell.angle_beta   90.00
_cell.angle_gamma   90.00
#
_symmetry.space_group_name_H-M   'P 1'
#
loop_
_entity.id
_entity.type
_entity.pdbx_description
1 polymer ?
#
loop_
_entity_poly.entity_id
_entity_poly.type
_entity_poly.pdbx_seq_one_letter_code
_entity_poly.pdbx_strand_id
1 'polypeptide(L)'
;MLTPQEVSQHAFAKASFGGYNMAMVDEFLDALTEDYTALYKENQVLKSKMKVLVDKVEEYRATDDSMRKAFLVAQKSAEDIVAKAEAERVTLVQQAESEARAKVSGVRQELEAEQRRLTAAQAATAAYVAQVRELCKRELAYIDSLPQLTPPATPAPAESIAAQEIESAVQKLVEEPVQEESVDLDKDLEELKSGSPEGDGGLYAELLELNLGHKAEGEKPHPALDDPEEHEEDEDFSETTRRFDHLQFGKDYEIR
;
A
#
# COMPACT_ATOMS: atom_id res chain seq x y z
N MET A 1 -32.18 80.30 -10.54
CA MET A 1 -33.47 79.79 -11.05
C MET A 1 -34.47 80.04 -9.95
N LEU A 2 -35.59 80.69 -10.26
CA LEU A 2 -36.65 80.91 -9.27
C LEU A 2 -37.24 79.56 -8.85
N THR A 3 -37.66 79.41 -7.60
CA THR A 3 -38.44 78.24 -7.17
C THR A 3 -39.91 78.43 -7.52
N PRO A 4 -40.72 77.35 -7.62
CA PRO A 4 -42.16 77.52 -7.85
C PRO A 4 -42.84 78.40 -6.80
N GLN A 5 -42.36 78.37 -5.56
CA GLN A 5 -42.83 79.24 -4.49
C GLN A 5 -42.44 80.71 -4.69
N GLU A 6 -41.26 80.99 -5.22
CA GLU A 6 -40.85 82.35 -5.56
C GLU A 6 -41.64 82.92 -6.74
N VAL A 7 -42.06 82.08 -7.70
CA VAL A 7 -42.94 82.48 -8.81
C VAL A 7 -44.35 82.80 -8.30
N SER A 8 -44.90 81.98 -7.41
CA SER A 8 -46.26 82.17 -6.87
C SER A 8 -46.39 83.38 -5.95
N GLN A 9 -45.31 83.80 -5.29
CA GLN A 9 -45.30 84.92 -4.34
C GLN A 9 -44.90 86.25 -5.00
N HIS A 10 -44.57 86.24 -6.30
CA HIS A 10 -44.08 87.42 -6.99
C HIS A 10 -45.22 88.39 -7.34
N ALA A 11 -45.28 89.53 -6.65
CA ALA A 11 -46.27 90.58 -6.93
C ALA A 11 -45.71 91.64 -7.89
N PHE A 12 -46.46 91.99 -8.93
CA PHE A 12 -46.13 93.07 -9.85
C PHE A 12 -46.66 94.43 -9.37
N ALA A 13 -45.92 95.50 -9.62
CA ALA A 13 -46.38 96.86 -9.32
C ALA A 13 -47.57 97.25 -10.23
N LYS A 14 -48.59 97.91 -9.66
CA LYS A 14 -49.80 98.32 -10.38
C LYS A 14 -49.48 99.40 -11.43
N ALA A 15 -49.78 99.12 -12.70
CA ALA A 15 -49.47 100.04 -13.79
C ALA A 15 -50.37 101.29 -13.78
N SER A 16 -49.77 102.48 -13.98
CA SER A 16 -50.49 103.76 -13.92
C SER A 16 -51.25 104.13 -15.21
N PHE A 17 -50.86 103.60 -16.38
CA PHE A 17 -51.59 103.79 -17.65
C PHE A 17 -51.23 102.67 -18.64
N GLY A 18 -52.22 102.00 -19.24
CA GLY A 18 -52.02 101.04 -20.34
C GLY A 18 -51.38 99.68 -19.98
N GLY A 19 -51.37 99.26 -18.71
CA GLY A 19 -50.75 97.99 -18.29
C GLY A 19 -51.59 96.74 -18.51
N TYR A 20 -50.96 95.57 -18.30
CA TYR A 20 -51.62 94.26 -18.33
C TYR A 20 -52.72 94.14 -17.27
N ASN A 21 -53.77 93.37 -17.56
CA ASN A 21 -54.82 93.08 -16.60
C ASN A 21 -54.29 92.13 -15.51
N MET A 22 -54.23 92.60 -14.27
CA MET A 22 -53.69 91.82 -13.15
C MET A 22 -54.41 90.49 -12.93
N ALA A 23 -55.74 90.42 -13.15
CA ALA A 23 -56.47 89.16 -13.01
C ALA A 23 -56.04 88.10 -14.04
N MET A 24 -55.72 88.50 -15.27
CA MET A 24 -55.21 87.58 -16.30
C MET A 24 -53.74 87.20 -16.06
N VAL A 25 -52.95 88.10 -15.44
CA VAL A 25 -51.58 87.80 -15.04
C VAL A 25 -51.56 86.78 -13.89
N ASP A 26 -52.46 86.92 -12.92
CA ASP A 26 -52.58 85.98 -11.79
C ASP A 26 -53.00 84.59 -12.28
N GLU A 27 -54.00 84.47 -13.16
CA GLU A 27 -54.41 83.20 -13.76
C GLU A 27 -53.27 82.52 -14.54
N PHE A 28 -52.45 83.30 -15.26
CA PHE A 28 -51.27 82.79 -15.95
C PHE A 28 -50.18 82.33 -14.97
N LEU A 29 -49.93 83.09 -13.89
CA LEU A 29 -48.96 82.71 -12.86
C LEU A 29 -49.38 81.45 -12.10
N ASP A 30 -50.67 81.24 -11.87
CA ASP A 30 -51.19 80.02 -11.23
C ASP A 30 -50.91 78.79 -12.11
N ALA A 31 -51.27 78.84 -13.39
CA ALA A 31 -50.98 77.77 -14.34
C ALA A 31 -49.47 77.53 -14.50
N LEU A 32 -48.68 78.62 -14.58
CA LEU A 32 -47.21 78.54 -14.65
C LEU A 32 -46.62 77.91 -13.37
N THR A 33 -47.15 78.25 -12.20
CA THR A 33 -46.69 77.70 -10.92
C THR A 33 -47.00 76.20 -10.84
N GLU A 34 -48.17 75.77 -11.32
CA GLU A 34 -48.54 74.35 -11.38
C GLU A 34 -47.59 73.55 -12.29
N ASP A 35 -47.42 73.97 -13.54
CA ASP A 35 -46.53 73.33 -14.52
C ASP A 35 -45.09 73.32 -14.04
N TYR A 36 -44.61 74.44 -13.48
CA TYR A 36 -43.25 74.54 -12.97
C TYR A 36 -43.03 73.67 -11.72
N THR A 37 -44.03 73.53 -10.86
CA THR A 37 -43.99 72.59 -9.72
C THR A 37 -43.95 71.14 -10.20
N ALA A 38 -44.73 70.80 -11.22
CA ALA A 38 -44.72 69.46 -11.82
C ALA A 38 -43.35 69.12 -12.42
N LEU A 39 -42.80 70.02 -13.25
CA LEU A 39 -41.46 69.88 -13.81
C LEU A 39 -40.38 69.77 -12.73
N TYR A 40 -40.49 70.57 -11.66
CA TYR A 40 -39.52 70.54 -10.58
C TYR A 40 -39.53 69.19 -9.83
N LYS A 41 -40.72 68.65 -9.53
CA LYS A 41 -40.89 67.33 -8.92
C LYS A 41 -40.38 66.22 -9.84
N GLU A 42 -40.71 66.26 -11.13
CA GLU A 42 -40.22 65.28 -12.10
C GLU A 42 -38.70 65.33 -12.21
N ASN A 43 -38.09 66.52 -12.22
CA ASN A 43 -36.64 66.67 -12.24
C ASN A 43 -35.98 66.05 -11.00
N GLN A 44 -36.58 66.20 -9.82
CA GLN A 44 -36.09 65.54 -8.59
C GLN A 44 -36.17 64.02 -8.69
N VAL A 45 -37.29 63.48 -9.20
CA VAL A 45 -37.47 62.03 -9.41
C VAL A 45 -36.49 61.50 -10.46
N LEU A 46 -36.25 62.23 -11.55
CA LEU A 46 -35.28 61.84 -12.57
C LEU A 46 -33.85 61.84 -12.01
N LYS A 47 -33.49 62.84 -11.20
CA LYS A 47 -32.19 62.89 -10.52
C LYS A 47 -32.00 61.72 -9.56
N SER A 48 -33.02 61.36 -8.78
CA SER A 48 -32.93 60.20 -7.88
C SER A 48 -32.80 58.88 -8.65
N LYS A 49 -33.58 58.70 -9.73
CA LYS A 49 -33.43 57.55 -10.63
C LYS A 49 -32.03 57.49 -11.24
N MET A 50 -31.51 58.60 -11.75
CA MET A 50 -30.17 58.67 -12.32
C MET A 50 -29.12 58.24 -11.30
N LYS A 51 -29.22 58.72 -10.06
CA LYS A 51 -28.32 58.32 -8.98
C LYS A 51 -28.37 56.80 -8.76
N VAL A 52 -29.56 56.22 -8.62
CA VAL A 52 -29.71 54.76 -8.43
C VAL A 52 -29.12 53.98 -9.60
N LEU A 53 -29.32 54.43 -10.84
CA LEU A 53 -28.72 53.77 -12.01
C LEU A 53 -27.19 53.84 -11.99
N VAL A 54 -26.62 55.00 -11.64
CA VAL A 54 -25.16 55.16 -11.51
C VAL A 54 -24.61 54.23 -10.43
N ASP A 55 -25.21 54.23 -9.25
CA ASP A 55 -24.80 53.36 -8.14
C ASP A 55 -24.85 51.88 -8.56
N LYS A 56 -25.89 51.47 -9.30
CA LYS A 56 -26.01 50.09 -9.80
C LYS A 56 -24.95 49.75 -10.85
N VAL A 57 -24.61 50.68 -11.73
CA VAL A 57 -23.53 50.48 -12.73
C VAL A 57 -22.18 50.32 -12.04
N GLU A 58 -21.91 51.10 -10.98
CA GLU A 58 -20.68 50.98 -10.20
C GLU A 58 -20.60 49.63 -9.47
N GLU A 59 -21.71 49.17 -8.88
CA GLU A 59 -21.81 47.84 -8.27
C GLU A 59 -21.52 46.72 -9.28
N TYR A 60 -22.10 46.80 -10.48
CA TYR A 60 -21.83 45.82 -11.53
C TYR A 60 -20.37 45.84 -11.98
N ARG A 61 -19.76 47.03 -12.10
CA ARG A 61 -18.32 47.14 -12.42
C ARG A 61 -17.44 46.51 -11.34
N ALA A 62 -17.71 46.79 -10.07
CA ALA A 62 -16.97 46.20 -8.96
C ALA A 62 -17.12 44.67 -8.92
N THR A 63 -18.31 44.17 -9.24
CA THR A 63 -18.59 42.73 -9.34
C THR A 63 -17.83 42.10 -10.51
N ASP A 64 -17.87 42.70 -11.69
CA ASP A 64 -17.14 42.21 -12.88
C ASP A 64 -15.64 42.19 -12.63
N ASP A 65 -15.08 43.23 -12.01
CA ASP A 65 -13.67 43.26 -11.64
C ASP A 65 -13.30 42.16 -10.64
N SER A 66 -14.18 41.87 -9.67
CA SER A 66 -14.00 40.78 -8.72
C SER A 66 -14.07 39.42 -9.41
N MET A 67 -15.02 39.23 -10.33
CA MET A 67 -15.12 38.01 -11.15
C MET A 67 -13.87 37.83 -12.01
N ARG A 68 -13.38 38.88 -12.68
CA ARG A 68 -12.14 38.82 -13.47
C ARG A 68 -10.94 38.42 -12.61
N LYS A 69 -10.81 38.99 -11.41
CA LYS A 69 -9.75 38.58 -10.46
C LYS A 69 -9.89 37.11 -10.06
N ALA A 70 -11.10 36.66 -9.75
CA ALA A 70 -11.37 35.26 -9.42
C ALA A 70 -11.00 34.32 -10.58
N PHE A 71 -11.34 34.67 -11.83
CA PHE A 71 -10.96 33.90 -13.01
C PHE A 71 -9.44 33.85 -13.21
N LEU A 72 -8.74 34.97 -13.02
CA LEU A 72 -7.28 34.98 -13.12
C LEU A 72 -6.62 34.11 -12.04
N VAL A 73 -7.14 34.12 -10.81
CA VAL A 73 -6.67 33.24 -9.74
C VAL A 73 -6.97 31.78 -10.06
N ALA A 74 -8.16 31.47 -10.55
CA ALA A 74 -8.54 30.12 -10.95
C ALA A 74 -7.65 29.60 -12.09
N GLN A 75 -7.36 30.44 -13.11
CA GLN A 75 -6.45 30.09 -14.20
C GLN A 75 -5.05 29.79 -13.68
N LYS A 76 -4.47 30.67 -12.84
CA LYS A 76 -3.15 30.43 -12.24
C LYS A 76 -3.13 29.16 -11.41
N SER A 77 -4.17 28.93 -10.59
CA SER A 77 -4.29 27.71 -9.79
C SER A 77 -4.35 26.46 -10.67
N ALA A 78 -5.09 26.50 -11.78
CA ALA A 78 -5.13 25.40 -12.73
C ALA A 78 -3.75 25.15 -13.39
N GLU A 79 -3.06 26.21 -13.81
CA GLU A 79 -1.69 26.12 -14.34
C GLU A 79 -0.71 25.55 -13.29
N ASP A 80 -0.80 25.99 -12.04
CA ASP A 80 0.03 25.52 -10.93
C ASP A 80 -0.23 24.03 -10.62
N ILE A 81 -1.50 23.60 -10.63
CA ILE A 81 -1.88 22.18 -10.45
C ILE A 81 -1.27 21.32 -11.55
N VAL A 82 -1.37 21.76 -12.82
CA VAL A 82 -0.79 21.01 -13.94
C VAL A 82 0.74 20.96 -13.82
N ALA A 83 1.39 22.09 -13.56
CA ALA A 83 2.84 22.14 -13.39
C ALA A 83 3.33 21.25 -12.24
N LYS A 84 2.61 21.25 -11.11
CA LYS A 84 2.91 20.38 -9.97
C LYS A 84 2.73 18.90 -10.31
N ALA A 85 1.62 18.55 -10.96
CA ALA A 85 1.37 17.17 -11.39
C ALA A 85 2.42 16.67 -12.40
N GLU A 86 2.88 17.53 -13.31
CA GLU A 86 3.97 17.21 -14.24
C GLU A 86 5.30 17.00 -13.51
N ALA A 87 5.64 17.87 -12.57
CA ALA A 87 6.86 17.74 -11.77
C ALA A 87 6.85 16.47 -10.88
N GLU A 88 5.72 16.18 -10.25
CA GLU A 88 5.53 14.96 -9.46
C GLU A 88 5.60 13.71 -10.34
N ARG A 89 4.99 13.74 -11.53
CA ARG A 89 5.10 12.64 -12.50
C ARG A 89 6.55 12.38 -12.88
N VAL A 90 7.32 13.42 -13.22
CA VAL A 90 8.73 13.26 -13.60
C VAL A 90 9.52 12.64 -12.44
N THR A 91 9.32 13.13 -11.22
CA THR A 91 9.98 12.63 -10.02
C THR A 91 9.62 11.17 -9.74
N LEU A 92 8.33 10.82 -9.82
CA LEU A 92 7.84 9.46 -9.61
C LEU A 92 8.41 8.49 -10.65
N VAL A 93 8.44 8.88 -11.92
CA VAL A 93 9.03 8.06 -12.99
C VAL A 93 10.52 7.86 -12.73
N GLN A 94 11.26 8.92 -12.40
CA GLN A 94 12.69 8.80 -12.08
C GLN A 94 12.96 7.91 -10.87
N GLN A 95 12.14 8.03 -9.82
CA GLN A 95 12.25 7.19 -8.64
C GLN A 95 11.93 5.73 -8.97
N ALA A 96 10.85 5.46 -9.68
CA ALA A 96 10.47 4.11 -10.11
C ALA A 96 11.55 3.48 -11.00
N GLU A 97 12.14 4.25 -11.92
CA GLU A 97 13.26 3.78 -12.74
C GLU A 97 14.50 3.49 -11.89
N SER A 98 14.84 4.34 -10.93
CA SER A 98 15.97 4.15 -10.02
C SER A 98 15.79 2.89 -9.17
N GLU A 99 14.61 2.72 -8.57
CA GLU A 99 14.27 1.54 -7.78
C GLU A 99 14.28 0.26 -8.61
N ALA A 100 13.73 0.31 -9.84
CA ALA A 100 13.78 -0.83 -10.76
C ALA A 100 15.23 -1.19 -11.14
N ARG A 101 16.08 -0.20 -11.43
CA ARG A 101 17.50 -0.42 -11.71
C ARG A 101 18.22 -1.01 -10.50
N ALA A 102 17.94 -0.50 -9.30
CA ALA A 102 18.51 -1.03 -8.06
C ALA A 102 18.10 -2.50 -7.84
N LYS A 103 16.82 -2.83 -7.97
CA LYS A 103 16.31 -4.21 -7.87
C LYS A 103 16.97 -5.14 -8.89
N VAL A 104 17.04 -4.72 -10.16
CA VAL A 104 17.70 -5.50 -11.22
C VAL A 104 19.18 -5.71 -10.90
N SER A 105 19.86 -4.69 -10.37
CA SER A 105 21.27 -4.81 -9.98
C SER A 105 21.46 -5.78 -8.80
N GLY A 106 20.58 -5.76 -7.81
CA GLY A 106 20.61 -6.69 -6.67
C GLY A 106 20.40 -8.14 -7.12
N VAL A 107 19.36 -8.39 -7.92
CA VAL A 107 19.09 -9.74 -8.47
C VAL A 107 20.25 -10.24 -9.33
N ARG A 108 20.90 -9.38 -10.11
CA ARG A 108 22.09 -9.77 -10.89
C ARG A 108 23.25 -10.16 -9.98
N GLN A 109 23.50 -9.41 -8.90
CA GLN A 109 24.55 -9.75 -7.94
C GLN A 109 24.27 -11.06 -7.22
N GLU A 110 23.02 -11.30 -6.81
CA GLU A 110 22.59 -12.57 -6.21
C GLU A 110 22.75 -13.74 -7.18
N LEU A 111 22.35 -13.55 -8.44
CA LEU A 111 22.52 -14.57 -9.49
C LEU A 111 24.01 -14.89 -9.70
N GLU A 112 24.87 -13.89 -9.76
CA GLU A 112 26.31 -14.10 -9.88
C GLU A 112 26.89 -14.83 -8.66
N ALA A 113 26.43 -14.49 -7.45
CA ALA A 113 26.85 -15.14 -6.22
C ALA A 113 26.42 -16.63 -6.19
N GLU A 114 25.17 -16.92 -6.54
CA GLU A 114 24.68 -18.30 -6.62
C GLU A 114 25.35 -19.10 -7.75
N GLN A 115 25.62 -18.48 -8.91
CA GLN A 115 26.38 -19.12 -9.98
C GLN A 115 27.80 -19.49 -9.52
N ARG A 116 28.47 -18.60 -8.76
CA ARG A 116 29.79 -18.89 -8.16
C ARG A 116 29.70 -20.01 -7.13
N ARG A 117 28.66 -20.03 -6.31
CA ARG A 117 28.43 -21.09 -5.32
C ARG A 117 28.21 -22.45 -5.98
N LEU A 118 27.39 -22.49 -7.03
CA LEU A 118 27.10 -23.70 -7.80
C LEU A 118 28.36 -24.22 -8.51
N THR A 119 29.13 -23.34 -9.15
CA THR A 119 30.39 -23.74 -9.81
C THR A 119 31.43 -24.23 -8.81
N ALA A 120 31.55 -23.60 -7.64
CA ALA A 120 32.42 -24.08 -6.56
C ALA A 120 31.99 -25.45 -6.02
N ALA A 121 30.68 -25.67 -5.81
CA ALA A 121 30.14 -26.96 -5.40
C ALA A 121 30.37 -28.06 -6.46
N GLN A 122 30.18 -27.75 -7.74
CA GLN A 122 30.49 -28.66 -8.84
C GLN A 122 31.98 -28.99 -8.90
N ALA A 123 32.86 -28.01 -8.70
CA ALA A 123 34.30 -28.25 -8.66
C ALA A 123 34.70 -29.13 -7.46
N ALA A 124 34.11 -28.89 -6.28
CA ALA A 124 34.35 -29.69 -5.08
C ALA A 124 33.88 -31.14 -5.25
N THR A 125 32.69 -31.36 -5.83
CA THR A 125 32.19 -32.72 -6.09
C THR A 125 33.02 -33.44 -7.15
N ALA A 126 33.43 -32.75 -8.22
CA ALA A 126 34.35 -33.31 -9.22
C ALA A 126 35.70 -33.70 -8.60
N ALA A 127 36.26 -32.85 -7.73
CA ALA A 127 37.48 -33.15 -7.00
C ALA A 127 37.32 -34.37 -6.07
N TYR A 128 36.21 -34.47 -5.33
CA TYR A 128 35.93 -35.62 -4.47
C TYR A 128 35.79 -36.93 -5.27
N VAL A 129 35.05 -36.90 -6.38
CA VAL A 129 34.92 -38.07 -7.27
C VAL A 129 36.28 -38.48 -7.83
N ALA A 130 37.15 -37.53 -8.18
CA ALA A 130 38.52 -37.83 -8.61
C ALA A 130 39.35 -38.47 -7.49
N GLN A 131 39.27 -37.96 -6.26
CA GLN A 131 39.96 -38.54 -5.10
C GLN A 131 39.51 -39.97 -4.81
N VAL A 132 38.20 -40.24 -4.82
CA VAL A 132 37.65 -41.60 -4.61
C VAL A 132 38.11 -42.55 -5.71
N ARG A 133 38.07 -42.12 -6.98
CA ARG A 133 38.57 -42.93 -8.10
C ARG A 133 40.05 -43.26 -7.94
N GLU A 134 40.86 -42.30 -7.49
CA GLU A 134 42.29 -42.53 -7.28
C GLU A 134 42.56 -43.47 -6.10
N LEU A 135 41.81 -43.32 -5.00
CA LEU A 135 41.89 -44.25 -3.87
C LEU A 135 41.54 -45.67 -4.31
N CYS A 136 40.44 -45.87 -5.04
CA CYS A 136 40.06 -47.19 -5.55
C CYS A 136 41.15 -47.79 -6.46
N LYS A 137 41.76 -47.01 -7.35
CA LYS A 137 42.88 -47.48 -8.17
C LYS A 137 44.08 -47.90 -7.33
N ARG A 138 44.40 -47.13 -6.27
CA ARG A 138 45.49 -47.45 -5.35
C ARG A 138 45.23 -48.75 -4.60
N GLU A 139 44.02 -48.94 -4.08
CA GLU A 139 43.64 -50.17 -3.38
C GLU A 139 43.64 -51.39 -4.33
N LEU A 140 43.18 -51.23 -5.57
CA LEU A 140 43.27 -52.28 -6.59
C LEU A 140 44.73 -52.63 -6.91
N ALA A 141 45.58 -51.64 -7.13
CA ALA A 141 47.02 -51.86 -7.36
C ALA A 141 47.70 -52.53 -6.14
N TYR A 142 47.26 -52.21 -4.92
CA TYR A 142 47.71 -52.90 -3.72
C TYR A 142 47.30 -54.37 -3.72
N ILE A 143 46.04 -54.69 -4.03
CA ILE A 143 45.55 -56.07 -4.16
C ILE A 143 46.36 -56.84 -5.21
N ASP A 144 46.62 -56.24 -6.38
CA ASP A 144 47.43 -56.85 -7.43
C ASP A 144 48.89 -57.11 -6.99
N SER A 145 49.39 -56.38 -5.99
CA SER A 145 50.73 -56.57 -5.41
C SER A 145 50.78 -57.60 -4.28
N LEU A 146 49.65 -57.95 -3.65
CA LEU A 146 49.58 -58.94 -2.56
C LEU A 146 50.16 -60.33 -2.91
N PRO A 147 49.99 -60.89 -4.12
CA PRO A 147 50.60 -62.17 -4.51
C PRO A 147 52.14 -62.17 -4.48
N GLN A 148 52.77 -61.00 -4.46
CA GLN A 148 54.23 -60.87 -4.33
C GLN A 148 54.68 -60.80 -2.86
N LEU A 149 53.76 -60.52 -1.94
CA LEU A 149 53.99 -60.42 -0.50
C LEU A 149 53.56 -61.70 0.26
N THR A 150 52.75 -62.57 -0.36
CA THR A 150 52.47 -63.92 0.16
C THR A 150 53.47 -64.93 -0.41
N PRO A 151 54.09 -65.79 0.42
CA PRO A 151 54.92 -66.87 -0.08
C PRO A 151 54.07 -67.81 -0.96
N PRO A 152 54.62 -68.39 -2.05
CA PRO A 152 53.90 -69.36 -2.84
C PRO A 152 53.45 -70.48 -1.93
N ALA A 153 52.18 -70.89 -2.05
CA ALA A 153 51.62 -71.99 -1.30
C ALA A 153 52.54 -73.21 -1.43
N THR A 154 53.24 -73.54 -0.34
CA THR A 154 54.00 -74.78 -0.23
C THR A 154 52.99 -75.91 -0.45
N PRO A 155 53.24 -76.88 -1.34
CA PRO A 155 52.36 -78.03 -1.47
C PRO A 155 52.30 -78.75 -0.11
N ALA A 156 51.12 -78.83 0.47
CA ALA A 156 50.85 -79.47 1.74
C ALA A 156 51.27 -80.96 1.68
N PRO A 157 52.11 -81.47 2.59
CA PRO A 157 52.24 -82.89 2.82
C PRO A 157 51.15 -83.35 3.80
N ALA A 158 50.23 -84.17 3.31
CA ALA A 158 49.45 -85.18 4.04
C ALA A 158 48.80 -84.78 5.39
N GLU A 159 47.83 -83.88 5.37
CA GLU A 159 46.83 -83.75 6.44
C GLU A 159 45.72 -84.80 6.28
N SER A 160 46.05 -86.09 6.41
CA SER A 160 45.05 -87.17 6.45
C SER A 160 44.84 -87.75 7.85
N ILE A 161 45.75 -87.50 8.78
CA ILE A 161 45.74 -88.15 10.11
C ILE A 161 45.10 -87.23 11.16
N ALA A 162 45.38 -85.92 11.13
CA ALA A 162 44.80 -84.96 12.08
C ALA A 162 43.28 -84.77 11.91
N ALA A 163 42.76 -84.91 10.69
CA ALA A 163 41.32 -84.78 10.42
C ALA A 163 40.52 -85.95 11.03
N GLN A 164 41.08 -87.17 11.02
CA GLN A 164 40.43 -88.35 11.58
C GLN A 164 40.41 -88.36 13.11
N GLU A 165 41.42 -87.79 13.77
CA GLU A 165 41.45 -87.66 15.23
C GLU A 165 40.40 -86.66 15.73
N ILE A 166 40.19 -85.56 15.01
CA ILE A 166 39.17 -84.55 15.33
C ILE A 166 37.76 -85.11 15.12
N GLU A 167 37.53 -85.88 14.05
CA GLU A 167 36.24 -86.54 13.79
C GLU A 167 35.87 -87.52 14.91
N SER A 168 36.84 -88.27 15.44
CA SER A 168 36.63 -89.17 16.58
C SER A 168 36.33 -88.45 17.90
N ALA A 169 36.87 -87.24 18.09
CA ALA A 169 36.64 -86.43 19.28
C ALA A 169 35.26 -85.75 19.27
N VAL A 170 34.79 -85.32 18.09
CA VAL A 170 33.45 -84.74 17.91
C VAL A 170 32.36 -85.79 18.14
N GLN A 171 32.55 -87.02 17.65
CA GLN A 171 31.60 -88.11 17.87
C GLN A 171 31.42 -88.45 19.37
N LYS A 172 32.48 -88.27 20.17
CA LYS A 172 32.47 -88.56 21.61
C LYS A 172 31.85 -87.43 22.46
N LEU A 173 31.75 -86.21 21.92
CA LEU A 173 31.10 -85.07 22.58
C LEU A 173 29.59 -84.98 22.31
N VAL A 174 29.06 -85.78 21.37
CA VAL A 174 27.63 -85.81 21.02
C VAL A 174 26.82 -86.79 21.91
N GLU A 175 27.48 -87.63 22.73
CA GLU A 175 26.82 -88.69 23.50
C GLU A 175 26.59 -88.38 25.01
N GLU A 176 26.81 -87.15 25.50
CA GLU A 176 26.37 -86.76 26.85
C GLU A 176 25.26 -85.68 26.83
N PRO A 177 24.11 -85.91 27.50
CA PRO A 177 22.98 -84.99 27.47
C PRO A 177 23.17 -83.87 28.50
N VAL A 178 23.34 -82.63 28.03
CA VAL A 178 23.22 -81.45 28.87
C VAL A 178 21.79 -80.92 28.76
N GLN A 179 21.20 -80.72 29.93
CA GLN A 179 19.81 -80.45 30.25
C GLN A 179 19.28 -79.18 29.56
N GLU A 180 18.06 -79.26 29.04
CA GLU A 180 17.27 -78.11 28.60
C GLU A 180 16.90 -77.26 29.83
N GLU A 181 17.53 -76.10 29.98
CA GLU A 181 17.06 -75.04 30.87
C GLU A 181 16.36 -74.00 29.98
N SER A 182 15.03 -74.03 29.98
CA SER A 182 14.18 -73.03 29.35
C SER A 182 14.26 -71.72 30.14
N VAL A 183 14.94 -70.72 29.59
CA VAL A 183 14.87 -69.33 30.06
C VAL A 183 13.68 -68.65 29.39
N ASP A 184 12.65 -68.35 30.19
CA ASP A 184 11.47 -67.58 29.80
C ASP A 184 11.86 -66.14 29.42
N LEU A 185 11.62 -65.77 28.16
CA LEU A 185 11.97 -64.46 27.57
C LEU A 185 10.97 -63.33 27.88
N ASP A 186 10.20 -63.44 28.97
CA ASP A 186 9.13 -62.47 29.31
C ASP A 186 9.45 -61.57 30.51
N LYS A 187 10.64 -61.67 31.12
CA LYS A 187 11.02 -60.84 32.29
C LYS A 187 11.92 -59.63 31.99
N ASP A 188 12.57 -59.57 30.83
CA ASP A 188 13.48 -58.47 30.51
C ASP A 188 12.79 -57.28 29.82
N LEU A 189 11.50 -57.38 29.49
CA LEU A 189 10.74 -56.32 28.83
C LEU A 189 10.06 -55.33 29.81
N GLU A 190 10.08 -55.62 31.12
CA GLU A 190 9.42 -54.78 32.15
C GLU A 190 10.41 -53.94 32.99
N GLU A 191 11.73 -54.21 32.96
CA GLU A 191 12.71 -53.41 33.72
C GLU A 191 13.24 -52.16 32.98
N LEU A 192 12.89 -51.96 31.71
CA LEU A 192 13.26 -50.76 30.93
C LEU A 192 12.18 -49.65 30.93
N LYS A 193 11.16 -49.75 31.79
CA LYS A 193 10.06 -48.78 31.90
C LYS A 193 9.95 -48.03 33.24
N SER A 194 10.92 -48.15 34.14
CA SER A 194 10.87 -47.49 35.47
C SER A 194 11.95 -46.41 35.71
N GLY A 195 12.58 -45.88 34.64
CA GLY A 195 13.64 -44.88 34.75
C GLY A 195 13.41 -43.62 33.92
N SER A 196 12.28 -42.92 34.10
CA SER A 196 12.17 -41.53 33.64
C SER A 196 12.69 -40.58 34.73
N PRO A 197 13.68 -39.73 34.46
CA PRO A 197 13.63 -38.34 34.86
C PRO A 197 13.02 -37.52 33.72
N GLU A 198 12.01 -36.75 34.07
CA GLU A 198 11.45 -35.65 33.29
C GLU A 198 12.58 -34.71 32.83
N GLY A 199 12.59 -34.32 31.55
CA GLY A 199 13.52 -33.29 31.08
C GLY A 199 13.82 -33.30 29.59
N ASP A 200 13.09 -32.44 28.87
CA ASP A 200 13.52 -31.69 27.70
C ASP A 200 13.71 -32.41 26.34
N GLY A 201 13.41 -31.66 25.27
CA GLY A 201 13.16 -32.11 23.91
C GLY A 201 14.19 -33.07 23.33
N GLY A 202 13.73 -34.24 22.90
CA GLY A 202 14.52 -35.14 22.06
C GLY A 202 14.70 -34.58 20.65
N LEU A 203 15.82 -34.94 20.01
CA LEU A 203 16.25 -34.57 18.65
C LEU A 203 15.15 -34.67 17.57
N TYR A 204 14.15 -35.53 17.79
CA TYR A 204 13.02 -35.73 16.88
C TYR A 204 11.95 -34.63 16.98
N ALA A 205 11.77 -34.03 18.15
CA ALA A 205 10.88 -32.89 18.36
C ALA A 205 11.47 -31.60 17.74
N GLU A 206 12.79 -31.41 17.86
CA GLU A 206 13.52 -30.26 17.29
C GLU A 206 13.45 -30.21 15.75
N LEU A 207 13.45 -31.38 15.09
CA LEU A 207 13.28 -31.48 13.63
C LEU A 207 11.85 -31.20 13.15
N LEU A 208 10.85 -31.44 14.00
CA LEU A 208 9.44 -31.13 13.70
C LEU A 208 9.15 -29.64 13.85
N GLU A 209 9.76 -28.97 14.84
CA GLU A 209 9.61 -27.52 15.04
C GLU A 209 10.26 -26.69 13.92
N LEU A 210 11.42 -27.12 13.39
CA LEU A 210 12.09 -26.45 12.27
C LEU A 210 11.29 -26.51 10.95
N ASN A 211 10.43 -27.53 10.77
CA ASN A 211 9.62 -27.70 9.56
C ASN A 211 8.22 -27.07 9.65
N LEU A 212 7.79 -26.60 10.83
CA LEU A 212 6.52 -25.87 11.00
C LEU A 212 6.71 -24.35 11.15
N GLY A 213 7.94 -23.85 11.20
CA GLY A 213 8.27 -22.42 11.32
C GLY A 213 7.97 -21.52 10.09
N HIS A 214 7.13 -21.95 9.15
CA HIS A 214 6.65 -21.12 8.02
C HIS A 214 5.14 -21.26 7.81
N LYS A 215 4.35 -21.00 8.85
CA LYS A 215 3.00 -20.41 8.70
C LYS A 215 2.40 -20.02 10.06
N ALA A 216 1.84 -18.81 10.08
CA ALA A 216 0.89 -18.26 11.06
C ALA A 216 1.47 -17.64 12.35
N GLU A 217 1.83 -16.36 12.27
CA GLU A 217 1.74 -15.42 13.39
C GLU A 217 0.57 -14.46 13.08
N GLY A 218 -0.52 -14.63 13.83
CA GLY A 218 -1.65 -13.71 13.89
C GLY A 218 -1.51 -12.80 15.12
N GLU A 219 -1.97 -11.57 14.96
CA GLU A 219 -1.98 -10.48 15.94
C GLU A 219 -2.44 -10.88 17.35
N LYS A 220 -1.76 -10.30 18.35
CA LYS A 220 -2.27 -10.20 19.74
C LYS A 220 -2.62 -8.74 20.05
N PRO A 221 -3.68 -8.49 20.85
CA PRO A 221 -4.08 -7.15 21.27
C PRO A 221 -3.25 -6.66 22.46
N HIS A 222 -2.99 -5.34 22.48
CA HIS A 222 -2.25 -4.63 23.53
C HIS A 222 -3.13 -4.22 24.74
N PRO A 223 -2.55 -3.97 25.93
CA PRO A 223 -3.26 -3.71 27.18
C PRO A 223 -3.66 -2.24 27.39
N ALA A 224 -4.67 -2.02 28.22
CA ALA A 224 -5.26 -0.75 28.61
C ALA A 224 -4.37 0.08 29.56
N LEU A 225 -4.27 1.39 29.31
CA LEU A 225 -3.89 2.41 30.29
C LEU A 225 -4.62 3.75 29.99
N ASP A 226 -5.37 4.19 31.00
CA ASP A 226 -5.65 5.54 31.52
C ASP A 226 -6.05 6.71 30.59
N ASP A 227 -7.26 7.18 30.86
CA ASP A 227 -7.92 8.45 30.46
C ASP A 227 -7.13 9.67 30.97
N PRO A 228 -7.10 10.81 30.24
CA PRO A 228 -8.04 11.88 30.61
C PRO A 228 -8.57 12.77 29.45
N GLU A 229 -9.86 13.13 29.62
CA GLU A 229 -10.54 14.41 29.34
C GLU A 229 -10.90 14.81 27.89
N GLU A 230 -12.22 14.78 27.67
CA GLU A 230 -13.12 15.72 26.96
C GLU A 230 -12.83 16.10 25.48
N HIS A 231 -13.73 15.64 24.58
CA HIS A 231 -14.65 16.53 23.84
C HIS A 231 -15.69 15.68 23.07
N GLU A 232 -16.97 15.88 23.39
CA GLU A 232 -18.14 15.28 22.72
C GLU A 232 -18.40 15.98 21.37
N GLU A 233 -18.37 15.25 20.25
CA GLU A 233 -19.12 15.59 19.04
C GLU A 233 -19.64 14.31 18.37
N ASP A 234 -20.97 14.15 18.36
CA ASP A 234 -21.71 13.05 17.72
C ASP A 234 -21.63 13.14 16.19
N GLU A 235 -21.10 12.10 15.51
CA GLU A 235 -21.44 11.85 14.10
C GLU A 235 -21.63 10.34 13.82
N ASP A 236 -22.90 9.98 13.59
CA ASP A 236 -23.39 8.69 13.09
C ASP A 236 -22.77 8.33 11.72
N PHE A 237 -21.76 7.46 11.69
CA PHE A 237 -21.33 6.78 10.47
C PHE A 237 -22.01 5.41 10.34
N SER A 238 -23.19 5.39 9.72
CA SER A 238 -23.80 4.15 9.22
C SER A 238 -23.49 3.90 7.74
N GLU A 239 -23.15 2.65 7.44
CA GLU A 239 -22.64 2.11 6.20
C GLU A 239 -23.53 2.42 4.97
N THR A 240 -22.99 3.14 3.98
CA THR A 240 -23.67 3.31 2.68
C THR A 240 -23.32 2.18 1.71
N THR A 241 -23.91 1.00 1.91
CA THR A 241 -24.00 -0.01 0.86
C THR A 241 -24.99 0.48 -0.21
N ARG A 242 -24.49 1.08 -1.29
CA ARG A 242 -25.33 1.58 -2.40
C ARG A 242 -25.96 0.41 -3.18
N ARG A 243 -27.28 0.21 -3.03
CA ARG A 243 -28.08 -0.74 -3.83
C ARG A 243 -28.57 -0.08 -5.13
N PHE A 244 -28.38 -0.75 -6.26
CA PHE A 244 -28.72 -0.27 -7.61
C PHE A 244 -30.04 -0.85 -8.16
N ASP A 245 -31.06 -1.05 -7.32
CA ASP A 245 -32.24 -1.80 -7.76
C ASP A 245 -33.15 -1.01 -8.71
N HIS A 246 -33.03 0.32 -8.81
CA HIS A 246 -33.94 1.17 -9.62
C HIS A 246 -33.20 2.20 -10.49
N LEU A 247 -32.24 1.76 -11.30
CA LEU A 247 -31.66 2.61 -12.36
C LEU A 247 -32.45 2.44 -13.66
N GLN A 248 -33.39 3.36 -13.93
CA GLN A 248 -34.12 3.39 -15.21
C GLN A 248 -33.26 4.10 -16.25
N PHE A 249 -32.62 3.33 -17.13
CA PHE A 249 -31.90 3.89 -18.27
C PHE A 249 -32.90 4.51 -19.28
N GLY A 250 -32.60 5.73 -19.70
CA GLY A 250 -33.42 6.51 -20.65
C GLY A 250 -33.58 5.82 -22.00
N LYS A 251 -34.76 6.00 -22.60
CA LYS A 251 -35.21 5.36 -23.85
C LYS A 251 -34.56 5.91 -25.14
N ASP A 252 -33.54 6.76 -25.05
CA ASP A 252 -33.09 7.55 -26.19
C ASP A 252 -31.59 7.37 -26.51
N TYR A 253 -31.12 6.12 -26.59
CA TYR A 253 -29.88 5.81 -27.32
C TYR A 253 -30.19 4.86 -28.47
N GLU A 254 -30.58 5.41 -29.61
CA GLU A 254 -30.55 4.71 -30.89
C GLU A 254 -29.09 4.59 -31.34
N ILE A 255 -28.59 3.36 -31.44
CA ILE A 255 -27.34 3.07 -32.15
C ILE A 255 -27.69 2.87 -33.62
N ARG A 256 -27.35 3.86 -34.47
CA ARG A 256 -27.10 3.71 -35.90
C ARG A 256 -25.93 4.59 -36.32
#